data_AF-A0A924MUA6-F1
#
_entry.id   AF-A0A924MUA6-F1
#
_cell.length_a   1.000
_cell.length_b   1.000
_cell.length_c   1.000
_cell.angle_alpha   90.00
_cell.angle_beta   90.00
_cell.angle_gamma   90.00
#
_symmetry.space_group_name_H-M   'P 1'
#
loop_
_entity.id
_entity.type
_entity.pdbx_description
1 polymer ?
#
loop_
_entity_poly.entity_id
_entity_poly.type
_entity_poly.pdbx_seq_one_letter_code
_entity_poly.pdbx_strand_id
1 'polypeptide(L)'
;MAKRASRMAGFTLIEVMVALVIMAILAAMAFRGIEAVVRAKDAAQASTDRTLKLNTGMSQFEYDVSQIIDSKVLPQAIMFDGATLRVARRTNDGVQLVLWTLQDRGWQRWASGSFTHMSELTDAWMKSQQWDSISGNAVSVLDNVDSFQVYLCNPANLATTGCSWNNVQSTQGAQAQAPNTPPGTKVQAIQPSGIRISLKVADGEPTRERELPRW
;
A
#
# COMPACT_ATOMS: atom_id res chain seq x y z
N MET A 1 91.86 7.02 -11.94
CA MET A 1 90.45 7.05 -11.50
C MET A 1 89.58 7.31 -12.71
N ALA A 2 88.95 6.28 -13.30
CA ALA A 2 88.07 6.46 -14.46
C ALA A 2 86.61 6.55 -13.99
N LYS A 3 86.00 7.74 -14.13
CA LYS A 3 84.57 7.95 -13.89
C LYS A 3 83.80 7.15 -14.93
N ARG A 4 83.07 6.12 -14.51
CA ARG A 4 82.06 5.47 -15.35
C ARG A 4 80.98 6.49 -15.64
N ALA A 5 80.89 6.96 -16.88
CA ALA A 5 79.74 7.70 -17.36
C ALA A 5 78.53 6.76 -17.30
N SER A 6 77.55 7.08 -16.46
CA SER A 6 76.25 6.41 -16.49
C SER A 6 75.63 6.66 -17.86
N ARG A 7 75.47 5.62 -18.67
CA ARG A 7 74.65 5.72 -19.88
C ARG A 7 73.24 6.08 -19.44
N MET A 8 72.77 7.26 -19.83
CA MET A 8 71.34 7.57 -19.80
C MET A 8 70.65 6.57 -20.74
N ALA A 9 69.87 5.66 -20.16
CA ALA A 9 68.94 4.84 -20.93
C ALA A 9 67.81 5.76 -21.43
N GLY A 10 67.72 5.94 -22.74
CA GLY A 10 66.62 6.69 -23.36
C GLY A 10 65.33 5.88 -23.30
N PHE A 11 64.22 6.54 -22.94
CA PHE A 11 62.88 5.96 -22.88
C PHE A 11 62.47 5.45 -24.26
N THR A 12 62.20 4.16 -24.38
CA THR A 12 61.88 3.56 -25.68
C THR A 12 60.41 3.81 -26.04
N LEU A 13 60.10 3.99 -27.33
CA LEU A 13 58.71 4.16 -27.81
C LEU A 13 57.79 3.04 -27.30
N ILE A 14 58.32 1.81 -27.26
CA ILE A 14 57.59 0.63 -26.80
C ILE A 14 57.20 0.72 -25.32
N GLU A 15 58.02 1.37 -24.48
CA GLU A 15 57.74 1.57 -23.05
C GLU A 15 56.58 2.55 -22.83
N VAL A 16 56.52 3.63 -23.62
CA VAL A 16 55.37 4.56 -23.63
C VAL A 16 54.11 3.83 -24.08
N MET A 17 54.20 3.02 -25.15
CA MET A 17 53.05 2.29 -25.68
C MET A 17 52.49 1.29 -24.65
N VAL A 18 53.36 0.53 -24.00
CA VAL A 18 52.95 -0.41 -22.94
C VAL A 18 52.31 0.34 -21.77
N ALA A 19 52.90 1.46 -21.34
CA ALA A 19 52.32 2.30 -20.28
C ALA A 19 50.93 2.82 -20.65
N LEU A 20 50.74 3.28 -21.89
CA LEU A 20 49.43 3.75 -22.39
C LEU A 20 48.40 2.62 -22.46
N VAL A 21 48.78 1.42 -22.89
CA VAL A 21 47.88 0.26 -22.92
C VAL A 21 47.44 -0.13 -21.51
N ILE A 22 48.37 -0.18 -20.56
CA ILE A 22 48.05 -0.49 -19.16
C ILE A 22 47.11 0.58 -18.59
N MET A 23 47.41 1.86 -18.79
CA MET A 23 46.55 2.95 -18.33
C MET A 23 45.16 2.91 -18.99
N ALA A 24 45.06 2.58 -20.28
CA ALA A 24 43.79 2.43 -20.96
C ALA A 24 42.94 1.29 -20.35
N ILE A 25 43.55 0.16 -20.00
CA ILE A 25 42.87 -0.96 -19.34
C ILE A 25 42.41 -0.57 -17.93
N LEU A 26 43.28 0.08 -17.15
CA LEU A 26 42.94 0.57 -15.81
C LEU A 26 41.78 1.58 -15.85
N ALA A 27 41.83 2.53 -16.79
CA ALA A 27 40.76 3.50 -16.99
C ALA A 27 39.44 2.81 -17.37
N ALA A 28 39.47 1.84 -18.30
CA ALA A 28 38.29 1.09 -18.71
C ALA A 28 37.66 0.30 -17.53
N MET A 29 38.48 -0.34 -16.70
CA MET A 29 38.01 -1.03 -15.49
C MET A 29 37.44 -0.06 -14.46
N ALA A 30 38.07 1.10 -14.26
CA ALA A 30 37.58 2.13 -13.36
C ALA A 30 36.20 2.66 -13.77
N PHE A 31 35.97 2.93 -15.07
CA PHE A 31 34.65 3.33 -15.58
C PHE A 31 33.57 2.28 -15.34
N ARG A 32 33.87 1.00 -15.60
CA ARG A 32 32.95 -0.10 -15.31
C ARG A 32 32.66 -0.25 -13.81
N GLY A 33 33.65 -0.01 -12.96
CA GLY A 33 33.50 0.00 -11.51
C GLY A 33 32.54 1.11 -11.04
N ILE A 34 32.69 2.31 -11.59
CA ILE A 34 31.80 3.45 -11.29
C ILE A 34 30.38 3.15 -11.74
N GLU A 35 30.18 2.63 -12.96
CA GLU A 35 28.85 2.26 -13.45
C GLU A 35 28.17 1.20 -12.58
N ALA A 36 28.92 0.20 -12.12
CA ALA A 36 28.39 -0.83 -11.22
C ALA A 36 27.90 -0.23 -9.90
N VAL A 37 28.66 0.71 -9.33
CA VAL A 37 28.27 1.44 -8.11
C VAL A 37 27.02 2.30 -8.35
N VAL A 38 26.96 3.03 -9.47
CA VAL A 38 25.79 3.86 -9.81
C VAL A 38 24.53 3.01 -9.92
N ARG A 39 24.57 1.91 -10.68
CA ARG A 39 23.43 0.99 -10.81
C ARG A 39 23.00 0.38 -9.47
N ALA A 40 23.96 0.03 -8.61
CA ALA A 40 23.66 -0.49 -7.29
C ALA A 40 22.96 0.55 -6.40
N LYS A 41 23.39 1.82 -6.47
CA LYS A 41 22.73 2.93 -5.77
C LYS A 41 21.32 3.17 -6.28
N ASP A 42 21.11 3.17 -7.60
CA ASP A 42 19.79 3.39 -8.19
C ASP A 42 18.81 2.27 -7.78
N ALA A 43 19.26 1.01 -7.80
CA ALA A 43 18.46 -0.11 -7.35
C ALA A 43 18.12 -0.03 -5.86
N ALA A 44 19.09 0.34 -5.02
CA ALA A 44 18.86 0.54 -3.58
C ALA A 44 17.87 1.68 -3.32
N GLN A 45 17.99 2.80 -4.04
CA GLN A 45 17.08 3.93 -3.93
C GLN A 45 15.66 3.53 -4.33
N ALA A 46 15.48 2.83 -5.45
CA ALA A 46 14.17 2.35 -5.89
C ALA A 46 13.51 1.41 -4.86
N SER A 47 14.29 0.54 -4.22
CA SER A 47 13.80 -0.33 -3.14
C SER A 47 13.36 0.46 -1.90
N THR A 48 14.13 1.47 -1.50
CA THR A 48 13.77 2.37 -0.40
C THR A 48 12.49 3.14 -0.71
N ASP A 49 12.37 3.71 -1.90
CA ASP A 49 11.19 4.47 -2.32
C ASP A 49 9.93 3.59 -2.35
N ARG A 50 10.05 2.35 -2.84
CA ARG A 50 8.95 1.37 -2.80
C ARG A 50 8.51 1.06 -1.36
N THR A 51 9.46 0.86 -0.46
CA THR A 51 9.18 0.58 0.95
C THR A 51 8.53 1.78 1.63
N LEU A 52 8.99 3.00 1.32
CA LEU A 52 8.41 4.23 1.84
C LEU A 52 6.96 4.40 1.38
N LYS A 53 6.69 4.23 0.08
CA LYS A 53 5.31 4.27 -0.46
C LYS A 53 4.40 3.25 0.24
N LEU A 54 4.86 2.01 0.40
CA LEU A 54 4.12 0.96 1.11
C LEU A 54 3.80 1.36 2.55
N ASN A 55 4.79 1.86 3.29
CA ASN A 55 4.60 2.28 4.68
C ASN A 55 3.65 3.48 4.78
N THR A 56 3.81 4.51 3.94
CA THR A 56 2.90 5.67 3.90
C THR A 56 1.47 5.24 3.58
N GLY A 57 1.29 4.39 2.58
CA GLY A 57 -0.03 3.88 2.20
C GLY A 57 -0.67 3.07 3.32
N MET A 58 0.10 2.20 3.97
CA MET A 58 -0.38 1.44 5.12
C MET A 58 -0.75 2.35 6.29
N SER A 59 0.09 3.34 6.63
CA SER A 59 -0.22 4.31 7.70
C SER A 59 -1.46 5.15 7.40
N GLN A 60 -1.67 5.53 6.13
CA GLN A 60 -2.88 6.24 5.72
C GLN A 60 -4.13 5.37 5.90
N PHE A 61 -4.05 4.09 5.52
CA PHE A 61 -5.12 3.12 5.72
C PHE A 61 -5.41 2.88 7.21
N GLU A 62 -4.37 2.67 8.01
CA GLU A 62 -4.45 2.53 9.47
C GLU A 62 -5.16 3.73 10.11
N TYR A 63 -4.78 4.94 9.69
CA TYR A 63 -5.42 6.16 10.16
C TYR A 63 -6.90 6.21 9.81
N ASP A 64 -7.29 5.92 8.58
CA ASP A 64 -8.70 5.92 8.17
C ASP A 64 -9.54 4.91 8.97
N VAL A 65 -8.99 3.72 9.19
CA VAL A 65 -9.63 2.67 9.99
C VAL A 65 -9.72 3.06 11.47
N SER A 66 -8.67 3.67 12.03
CA SER A 66 -8.67 4.06 13.45
C SER A 66 -9.75 5.08 13.79
N GLN A 67 -10.25 5.79 12.79
CA GLN A 67 -11.27 6.83 12.94
C GLN A 67 -12.68 6.34 12.60
N ILE A 68 -12.89 5.03 12.42
CA ILE A 68 -14.19 4.47 12.07
C ILE A 68 -15.26 4.87 13.08
N ILE A 69 -16.41 5.30 12.55
CA ILE A 69 -17.57 5.63 13.36
C ILE A 69 -18.81 4.96 12.79
N ASP A 70 -19.64 4.42 13.68
CA ASP A 70 -21.00 4.05 13.32
C ASP A 70 -21.88 5.30 13.28
N SER A 71 -21.97 5.90 12.09
CA SER A 71 -22.76 7.12 11.87
C SER A 71 -24.26 6.92 12.07
N LYS A 72 -24.78 5.68 12.08
CA LYS A 72 -26.22 5.32 12.04
C LYS A 72 -27.01 5.88 10.84
N VAL A 73 -26.43 6.79 10.07
CA VAL A 73 -26.97 7.38 8.84
C VAL A 73 -26.74 6.46 7.65
N LEU A 74 -25.54 5.90 7.56
CA LEU A 74 -25.19 4.96 6.49
C LEU A 74 -25.69 3.54 6.80
N PRO A 75 -25.92 2.71 5.77
CA PRO A 75 -26.39 1.34 5.97
C PRO A 75 -25.50 0.53 6.93
N GLN A 76 -24.17 0.68 6.79
CA GLN A 76 -23.17 0.07 7.64
C GLN A 76 -21.93 0.97 7.74
N ALA A 77 -21.22 0.94 8.87
CA ALA A 77 -20.01 1.72 9.11
C ALA A 77 -18.83 1.27 8.23
N ILE A 78 -18.78 -0.04 7.93
CA ILE A 78 -17.78 -0.68 7.07
C ILE A 78 -18.52 -1.56 6.07
N MET A 79 -18.20 -1.42 4.79
CA MET A 79 -18.69 -2.31 3.74
C MET A 79 -17.58 -2.67 2.77
N PHE A 80 -17.49 -3.93 2.38
CA PHE A 80 -16.58 -4.37 1.34
C PHE A 80 -17.36 -5.20 0.31
N ASP A 81 -17.31 -4.79 -0.96
CA ASP A 81 -18.00 -5.47 -2.06
C ASP A 81 -17.11 -6.45 -2.83
N GLY A 82 -15.83 -6.56 -2.46
CA GLY A 82 -14.83 -7.40 -3.13
C GLY A 82 -13.75 -6.62 -3.85
N ALA A 83 -14.03 -5.37 -4.24
CA ALA A 83 -13.07 -4.49 -4.89
C ALA A 83 -12.87 -3.20 -4.09
N THR A 84 -13.95 -2.68 -3.50
CA THR A 84 -14.00 -1.40 -2.79
C THR A 84 -14.43 -1.60 -1.35
N LEU A 85 -13.58 -1.12 -0.43
CA LEU A 85 -13.87 -0.96 0.98
C LEU A 85 -14.39 0.47 1.21
N ARG A 86 -15.60 0.59 1.75
CA ARG A 86 -16.24 1.84 2.15
C ARG A 86 -16.24 1.95 3.66
N VAL A 87 -15.83 3.11 4.16
CA VAL A 87 -15.66 3.38 5.58
C VAL A 87 -16.19 4.75 5.92
N ALA A 88 -17.11 4.83 6.88
CA ALA A 88 -17.43 6.10 7.54
C ALA A 88 -16.46 6.34 8.68
N ARG A 89 -15.80 7.49 8.65
CA ARG A 89 -14.86 7.90 9.69
C ARG A 89 -15.18 9.27 10.27
N ARG A 90 -14.75 9.49 11.50
CA ARG A 90 -14.77 10.81 12.14
C ARG A 90 -13.59 11.65 11.64
N THR A 91 -13.84 12.95 11.54
CA THR A 91 -12.84 14.00 11.31
C THR A 91 -13.13 15.15 12.27
N ASN A 92 -12.24 16.14 12.35
CA ASN A 92 -12.47 17.31 13.19
C ASN A 92 -13.71 18.12 12.74
N ASP A 93 -14.02 18.10 11.44
CA ASP A 93 -15.08 18.90 10.83
C ASP A 93 -16.39 18.11 10.60
N GLY A 94 -16.49 16.89 11.12
CA GLY A 94 -17.67 16.04 10.97
C GLY A 94 -17.34 14.60 10.53
N VAL A 95 -18.20 14.00 9.72
CA VAL A 95 -18.07 12.64 9.21
C VAL A 95 -17.64 12.66 7.76
N GLN A 96 -16.67 11.80 7.41
CA GLN A 96 -16.17 11.65 6.05
C GLN A 96 -16.35 10.20 5.60
N LEU A 97 -16.75 10.00 4.35
CA LEU A 97 -16.77 8.71 3.68
C LEU A 97 -15.44 8.49 2.96
N VAL A 98 -14.74 7.42 3.30
CA VAL A 98 -13.47 7.02 2.67
C VAL A 98 -13.65 5.70 1.95
N LEU A 99 -13.13 5.65 0.73
CA LEU A 99 -13.11 4.47 -0.12
C LEU A 99 -11.67 4.05 -0.36
N TRP A 100 -11.41 2.75 -0.19
CA TRP A 100 -10.19 2.10 -0.62
C TRP A 100 -10.55 1.07 -1.67
N THR A 101 -10.01 1.20 -2.88
CA THR A 101 -10.38 0.34 -4.01
C THR A 101 -9.16 -0.14 -4.77
N LEU A 102 -9.26 -1.31 -5.39
CA LEU A 102 -8.27 -1.79 -6.35
C LEU A 102 -8.81 -1.59 -7.77
N GLN A 103 -8.20 -0.70 -8.54
CA GLN A 103 -8.58 -0.38 -9.93
C GLN A 103 -7.31 -0.30 -10.78
N ASP A 104 -7.30 -0.94 -11.95
CA ASP A 104 -6.14 -0.94 -12.86
C ASP A 104 -4.80 -1.34 -12.20
N ARG A 105 -4.85 -2.27 -11.24
CA ARG A 105 -3.71 -2.68 -10.37
C ARG A 105 -3.15 -1.55 -9.49
N GLY A 106 -3.84 -0.41 -9.42
CA GLY A 106 -3.61 0.66 -8.46
C GLY A 106 -4.52 0.50 -7.24
N TRP A 107 -3.92 0.42 -6.06
CA TRP A 107 -4.67 0.55 -4.81
C TRP A 107 -4.87 2.04 -4.52
N GLN A 108 -6.11 2.46 -4.65
CA GLN A 108 -6.51 3.86 -4.69
C GLN A 108 -7.36 4.21 -3.48
N ARG A 109 -7.21 5.46 -3.03
CA ARG A 109 -7.98 6.05 -1.94
C ARG A 109 -8.79 7.23 -2.44
N TRP A 110 -10.09 7.19 -2.23
CA TRP A 110 -10.96 8.34 -2.40
C TRP A 110 -11.52 8.77 -1.04
N ALA A 111 -11.72 10.06 -0.83
CA ALA A 111 -12.39 10.56 0.36
C ALA A 111 -13.34 11.69 -0.01
N SER A 112 -14.54 11.66 0.55
CA SER A 112 -15.53 12.72 0.40
C SER A 112 -15.09 14.01 1.10
N GLY A 113 -15.91 15.07 1.02
CA GLY A 113 -15.84 16.14 2.01
C GLY A 113 -16.16 15.63 3.42
N SER A 114 -15.85 16.43 4.44
CA SER A 114 -16.36 16.21 5.79
C SER A 114 -17.73 16.87 5.92
N PHE A 115 -18.70 16.13 6.44
CA PHE A 115 -20.10 16.55 6.52
C PHE A 115 -20.60 16.50 7.95
N THR A 116 -21.39 17.50 8.33
CA THR A 116 -22.12 17.55 9.60
C THR A 116 -23.60 17.22 9.42
N HIS A 117 -24.11 17.33 8.18
CA HIS A 117 -25.49 17.05 7.84
C HIS A 117 -25.68 15.64 7.28
N MET A 118 -26.77 15.00 7.71
CA MET A 118 -27.15 13.64 7.29
C MET A 118 -27.31 13.52 5.77
N SER A 119 -27.99 14.48 5.14
CA SER A 119 -28.29 14.45 3.70
C SER A 119 -27.03 14.44 2.84
N GLU A 120 -26.03 15.25 3.18
CA GLU A 120 -24.77 15.34 2.43
C GLU A 120 -23.99 14.01 2.51
N LEU A 121 -24.00 13.37 3.68
CA LEU A 121 -23.39 12.07 3.87
C LEU A 121 -24.12 10.97 3.07
N THR A 122 -25.46 11.02 3.01
CA THR A 122 -26.26 10.12 2.17
C THR A 122 -25.99 10.35 0.68
N ASP A 123 -25.87 11.60 0.23
CA ASP A 123 -25.55 11.94 -1.17
C ASP A 123 -24.14 11.45 -1.54
N ALA A 124 -23.15 11.66 -0.65
CA ALA A 124 -21.80 11.15 -0.84
C ALA A 124 -21.78 9.61 -0.91
N TRP A 125 -22.59 8.95 -0.09
CA TRP A 125 -22.78 7.49 -0.15
C TRP A 125 -23.32 7.04 -1.50
N MET A 126 -24.40 7.66 -1.99
CA MET A 126 -24.99 7.33 -3.29
C MET A 126 -24.00 7.53 -4.44
N LYS A 127 -23.24 8.63 -4.43
CA LYS A 127 -22.18 8.89 -5.43
C LYS A 127 -21.08 7.83 -5.36
N SER A 128 -20.71 7.39 -4.15
CA SER A 128 -19.67 6.37 -3.95
C SER A 128 -19.99 5.00 -4.56
N GLN A 129 -21.25 4.75 -4.92
CA GLN A 129 -21.66 3.54 -5.62
C GLN A 129 -21.19 3.53 -7.09
N GLN A 130 -20.90 4.70 -7.66
CA GLN A 130 -20.48 4.85 -9.06
C GLN A 130 -19.04 5.34 -9.10
N TRP A 131 -18.09 4.42 -9.16
CA TRP A 131 -16.65 4.73 -9.13
C TRP A 131 -16.24 5.78 -10.17
N ASP A 132 -16.70 5.64 -11.41
CA ASP A 132 -16.35 6.55 -12.51
C ASP A 132 -16.74 8.02 -12.23
N SER A 133 -17.76 8.24 -11.39
CA SER A 133 -18.20 9.60 -11.03
C SER A 133 -17.30 10.28 -9.99
N ILE A 134 -16.49 9.51 -9.26
CA ILE A 134 -15.67 10.00 -8.14
C ILE A 134 -14.16 9.77 -8.33
N SER A 135 -13.78 8.91 -9.28
CA SER A 135 -12.40 8.47 -9.53
C SER A 135 -11.44 9.62 -9.83
N GLY A 136 -11.92 10.73 -10.42
CA GLY A 136 -11.11 11.92 -10.71
C GLY A 136 -10.49 12.59 -9.46
N ASN A 137 -11.05 12.35 -8.28
CA ASN A 137 -10.53 12.86 -7.00
C ASN A 137 -9.84 11.76 -6.17
N ALA A 138 -9.65 10.56 -6.74
CA ALA A 138 -8.96 9.47 -6.06
C ALA A 138 -7.44 9.60 -6.18
N VAL A 139 -6.73 9.16 -5.15
CA VAL A 139 -5.26 9.15 -5.09
C VAL A 139 -4.77 7.72 -5.23
N SER A 140 -3.85 7.47 -6.17
CA SER A 140 -3.11 6.19 -6.23
C SER A 140 -2.12 6.13 -5.07
N VAL A 141 -2.29 5.14 -4.21
CA VAL A 141 -1.47 4.95 -3.01
C VAL A 141 -0.37 3.94 -3.26
N LEU A 142 -0.70 2.83 -3.93
CA LEU A 142 0.25 1.82 -4.37
C LEU A 142 -0.07 1.37 -5.78
N ASP A 143 0.97 1.13 -6.57
CA ASP A 143 0.85 0.57 -7.91
C ASP A 143 1.25 -0.92 -7.88
N ASN A 144 0.87 -1.66 -8.92
CA ASN A 144 1.18 -3.09 -9.10
C ASN A 144 0.63 -4.01 -8.00
N VAL A 145 -0.58 -3.72 -7.52
CA VAL A 145 -1.32 -4.57 -6.57
C VAL A 145 -2.15 -5.60 -7.35
N ASP A 146 -1.91 -6.88 -7.08
CA ASP A 146 -2.60 -8.02 -7.69
C ASP A 146 -3.91 -8.38 -6.99
N SER A 147 -3.95 -8.24 -5.67
CA SER A 147 -5.15 -8.57 -4.89
C SER A 147 -5.30 -7.68 -3.68
N PHE A 148 -6.55 -7.34 -3.37
CA PHE A 148 -6.97 -6.65 -2.16
C PHE A 148 -8.10 -7.43 -1.50
N GLN A 149 -7.88 -7.86 -0.26
CA GLN A 149 -8.85 -8.62 0.53
C GLN A 149 -8.99 -8.01 1.91
N VAL A 150 -10.21 -8.07 2.45
CA VAL A 150 -10.56 -7.52 3.75
C VAL A 150 -11.19 -8.61 4.61
N TYR A 151 -10.74 -8.67 5.86
CA TYR A 151 -11.22 -9.58 6.88
C TYR A 151 -11.66 -8.79 8.10
N LEU A 152 -12.78 -9.19 8.69
CA LEU A 152 -13.28 -8.60 9.92
C LEU A 152 -13.22 -9.61 11.05
N CYS A 153 -12.95 -9.08 12.23
CA CYS A 153 -12.91 -9.85 13.45
C CYS A 153 -14.32 -10.18 13.93
N ASN A 154 -14.63 -11.47 14.09
CA ASN A 154 -15.81 -11.89 14.82
C ASN A 154 -15.49 -11.93 16.34
N PRO A 155 -16.19 -11.14 17.17
CA PRO A 155 -15.93 -11.09 18.61
C PRO A 155 -16.37 -12.33 19.38
N ALA A 156 -17.09 -13.28 18.78
CA ALA A 156 -17.71 -14.42 19.48
C ALA A 156 -16.76 -15.21 20.40
N ASN A 157 -15.48 -15.32 20.05
CA ASN A 157 -14.47 -16.04 20.83
C ASN A 157 -13.33 -15.15 21.34
N LEU A 158 -13.51 -13.83 21.33
CA LEU A 158 -12.45 -12.85 21.60
C LEU A 158 -11.78 -13.06 22.96
N ALA A 159 -12.57 -13.48 23.96
CA ALA A 159 -12.12 -13.70 25.33
C ALA A 159 -11.38 -15.03 25.56
N THR A 160 -11.47 -15.99 24.64
CA THR A 160 -10.97 -17.36 24.86
C THR A 160 -9.85 -17.73 23.89
N THR A 161 -10.09 -17.69 22.59
CA THR A 161 -9.13 -18.10 21.55
C THR A 161 -8.65 -16.93 20.69
N GLY A 162 -9.12 -15.71 20.99
CA GLY A 162 -8.82 -14.52 20.22
C GLY A 162 -9.79 -14.32 19.06
N CYS A 163 -9.35 -13.54 18.08
CA CYS A 163 -10.21 -13.12 16.98
C CYS A 163 -10.34 -14.21 15.90
N SER A 164 -11.57 -14.58 15.54
CA SER A 164 -11.83 -15.36 14.32
C SER A 164 -12.01 -14.40 13.14
N TRP A 165 -11.08 -14.49 12.18
CA TRP A 165 -11.06 -13.63 10.99
C TRP A 165 -11.94 -14.21 9.88
N ASN A 166 -12.99 -13.47 9.50
CA ASN A 166 -13.88 -13.86 8.43
C ASN A 166 -13.75 -12.88 7.27
N ASN A 167 -13.73 -13.41 6.04
CA ASN A 167 -13.79 -12.57 4.85
C ASN A 167 -15.13 -11.82 4.87
N VAL A 168 -15.09 -10.53 4.58
CA VAL A 168 -16.28 -9.66 4.65
C VAL A 168 -17.36 -10.10 3.67
N GLN A 169 -16.99 -10.57 2.48
CA GLN A 169 -17.95 -11.01 1.48
C GLN A 169 -18.70 -12.29 1.92
N SER A 170 -18.01 -13.22 2.58
CA SER A 170 -18.62 -14.44 3.13
C SER A 170 -19.60 -14.13 4.26
N THR A 171 -19.31 -13.10 5.06
CA THR A 171 -20.12 -12.71 6.22
C THR A 171 -21.37 -11.91 5.79
N GLN A 172 -21.26 -11.07 4.77
CA GLN A 172 -22.41 -10.37 4.17
C GLN A 172 -23.37 -11.35 3.45
N GLY A 173 -22.84 -12.38 2.79
CA GLY A 173 -23.67 -13.44 2.19
C GLY A 173 -24.51 -14.22 3.22
N ALA A 174 -23.97 -14.43 4.42
CA ALA A 174 -24.70 -15.07 5.52
C ALA A 174 -25.84 -14.20 6.10
N GLN A 175 -25.73 -12.86 6.04
CA GLN A 175 -26.82 -11.96 6.42
C GLN A 175 -27.94 -11.91 5.37
N ALA A 176 -27.65 -12.26 4.11
CA ALA A 176 -28.64 -12.32 3.03
C ALA A 176 -29.44 -13.64 2.99
N GLN A 177 -28.96 -14.70 3.65
CA GLN A 177 -29.57 -16.05 3.63
C GLN A 177 -29.60 -16.67 5.03
N ALA A 178 -30.41 -16.13 5.93
CA ALA A 178 -30.85 -16.86 7.12
C ALA A 178 -32.22 -17.49 6.82
N PRO A 179 -32.35 -18.83 6.71
CA PRO A 179 -33.57 -19.46 6.21
C PRO A 179 -34.82 -19.32 7.11
N ASN A 180 -34.75 -18.73 8.31
CA ASN A 180 -35.88 -18.65 9.25
C ASN A 180 -35.80 -17.44 10.20
N THR A 181 -35.57 -16.23 9.70
CA THR A 181 -35.66 -15.01 10.53
C THR A 181 -37.03 -14.35 10.38
N PRO A 182 -37.76 -14.06 11.48
CA PRO A 182 -39.01 -13.31 11.40
C PRO A 182 -38.84 -11.97 10.67
N PRO A 183 -39.82 -11.51 9.88
CA PRO A 183 -39.76 -10.20 9.24
C PRO A 183 -39.61 -9.11 10.31
N GLY A 184 -38.47 -8.41 10.32
CA GLY A 184 -38.20 -7.32 11.26
C GLY A 184 -37.00 -7.53 12.20
N THR A 185 -36.38 -8.71 12.23
CA THR A 185 -35.09 -8.87 12.93
C THR A 185 -34.00 -8.15 12.15
N LYS A 186 -33.71 -6.90 12.50
CA LYS A 186 -32.50 -6.22 12.04
C LYS A 186 -31.31 -7.08 12.49
N VAL A 187 -30.63 -7.75 11.57
CA VAL A 187 -29.32 -8.34 11.88
C VAL A 187 -28.44 -7.15 12.23
N GLN A 188 -28.23 -6.94 13.52
CA GLN A 188 -27.45 -5.83 14.01
C GLN A 188 -26.06 -5.99 13.40
N ALA A 189 -25.66 -5.03 12.56
CA ALA A 189 -24.34 -5.01 11.97
C ALA A 189 -23.36 -5.11 13.14
N ILE A 190 -22.69 -6.27 13.28
CA ILE A 190 -21.69 -6.47 14.32
C ILE A 190 -20.64 -5.43 14.02
N GLN A 191 -20.52 -4.44 14.90
CA GLN A 191 -19.42 -3.49 14.84
C GLN A 191 -18.15 -4.34 14.99
N PRO A 192 -17.30 -4.45 13.94
CA PRO A 192 -16.27 -5.48 13.90
C PRO A 192 -15.06 -5.12 14.76
N SER A 193 -14.80 -5.88 15.81
CA SER A 193 -13.78 -5.58 16.84
C SER A 193 -12.32 -5.49 16.34
N GLY A 194 -12.10 -5.71 15.05
CA GLY A 194 -10.82 -5.58 14.36
C GLY A 194 -11.02 -5.72 12.85
N ILE A 195 -10.13 -5.09 12.09
CA ILE A 195 -10.05 -5.24 10.63
C ILE A 195 -8.64 -5.64 10.27
N ARG A 196 -8.54 -6.48 9.24
CA ARG A 196 -7.30 -6.96 8.67
C ARG A 196 -7.40 -6.85 7.16
N ILE A 197 -6.34 -6.35 6.54
CA ILE A 197 -6.21 -6.31 5.09
C ILE A 197 -5.08 -7.22 4.63
N SER A 198 -5.27 -7.75 3.43
CA SER A 198 -4.29 -8.58 2.72
C SER A 198 -4.12 -8.00 1.33
N LEU A 199 -2.89 -7.53 1.05
CA LEU A 199 -2.50 -6.94 -0.23
C LEU A 199 -1.39 -7.79 -0.86
N LYS A 200 -1.57 -8.24 -2.10
CA LYS A 200 -0.51 -8.88 -2.89
C LYS A 200 0.05 -7.89 -3.90
N VAL A 201 1.37 -7.68 -3.91
CA VAL A 201 2.07 -6.74 -4.80
C VAL A 201 3.03 -7.52 -5.69
N ALA A 202 3.05 -7.23 -6.99
CA ALA A 202 3.66 -8.11 -8.01
C ALA A 202 5.19 -8.23 -7.96
N ASP A 203 5.92 -7.23 -7.44
CA ASP A 203 7.38 -7.18 -7.50
C ASP A 203 8.07 -7.25 -6.11
N GLY A 204 7.48 -7.99 -5.17
CA GLY A 204 8.09 -8.27 -3.87
C GLY A 204 7.18 -9.14 -3.02
N GLU A 205 7.50 -10.43 -2.91
CA GLU A 205 6.77 -11.44 -2.10
C GLU A 205 6.65 -11.07 -0.60
N PRO A 206 5.65 -11.60 0.15
CA PRO A 206 4.23 -11.78 -0.13
C PRO A 206 3.38 -10.86 0.78
N THR A 207 2.09 -10.78 0.47
CA THR A 207 0.97 -10.54 1.40
C THR A 207 1.33 -9.92 2.75
N ARG A 208 1.32 -8.58 2.85
CA ARG A 208 1.39 -7.95 4.17
C ARG A 208 0.03 -8.07 4.85
N GLU A 209 -0.05 -9.01 5.78
CA GLU A 209 -1.18 -9.14 6.71
C GLU A 209 -0.89 -8.26 7.93
N ARG A 210 -1.76 -7.27 8.17
CA ARG A 210 -1.66 -6.41 9.35
C ARG A 210 -2.98 -6.37 10.09
N GLU A 211 -2.92 -6.72 11.38
CA GLU A 211 -4.04 -6.58 12.31
C GLU A 211 -4.05 -5.18 12.90
N LEU A 212 -5.20 -4.51 12.84
CA LEU A 212 -5.36 -3.15 13.38
C LEU A 212 -5.96 -3.15 14.79
N PRO A 213 -5.61 -2.13 15.61
CA PRO A 213 -6.02 -2.08 17.01
C PRO A 213 -7.54 -2.00 17.17
N ARG A 214 -7.99 -2.49 18.32
CA ARG A 214 -9.38 -2.59 18.74
C ARG A 214 -9.88 -1.19 19.12
N TRP A 215 -11.03 -0.79 18.59
CA TRP A 215 -11.72 0.47 18.91
C TRP A 215 -12.74 0.28 20.03
#